data_AF-A0A6D2KZJ3-F1
#
_entry.id   AF-A0A6D2KZJ3-F1
#
_cell.length_a   1.000
_cell.length_b   1.000
_cell.length_c   1.000
_cell.angle_alpha   90.00
_cell.angle_beta   90.00
_cell.angle_gamma   90.00
#
_symmetry.space_group_name_H-M   'P 1'
#
loop_
_entity.id
_entity.type
_entity.pdbx_description
1 polymer ?
#
loop_
_entity_poly.entity_id
_entity_poly.type
_entity_poly.pdbx_seq_one_letter_code
_entity_poly.pdbx_strand_id
1 'polypeptide(L)'
;MYEGQWKILKRFNVVNAPESVGRFADNPFELIINEHTESDTAQGPDLPHYMVFKDFKQVKAGQRLTPSPLDNFETSTYMCCDAGNVDFIGYLDSVKKPTWVHDRTFTLTDEKITAQIKFTLKDTCGTSINFLAYGELALLIDDRGFKNGDNEVIMTLSDWKLAYIPRTGEYMIKSVAGISRFKFNAELYDVDAFRWK
;
A
#
# COMPACT_ATOMS: atom_id res chain seq x y z
N MET A 1 -14.59 -7.71 -13.65
CA MET A 1 -14.83 -6.59 -12.73
C MET A 1 -13.67 -5.63 -12.86
N TYR A 2 -13.92 -4.32 -12.82
CA TYR A 2 -12.86 -3.31 -12.83
C TYR A 2 -12.88 -2.54 -11.51
N GLU A 3 -11.70 -2.16 -11.06
CA GLU A 3 -11.53 -1.35 -9.85
C GLU A 3 -12.23 0.00 -9.98
N GLY A 4 -12.79 0.51 -8.87
CA GLY A 4 -13.57 1.76 -8.84
C GLY A 4 -15.01 1.64 -9.36
N GLN A 5 -15.47 0.45 -9.73
CA GLN A 5 -16.86 0.22 -10.14
C GLN A 5 -17.71 -0.36 -9.02
N TRP A 6 -18.90 0.20 -8.87
CA TRP A 6 -19.95 -0.41 -8.07
C TRP A 6 -20.54 -1.63 -8.78
N LYS A 7 -20.58 -2.75 -8.05
CA LYS A 7 -21.13 -4.01 -8.53
C LYS A 7 -22.05 -4.61 -7.48
N ILE A 8 -23.15 -5.21 -7.92
CA ILE A 8 -23.96 -6.10 -7.10
C ILE A 8 -23.51 -7.52 -7.44
N LEU A 9 -22.97 -8.22 -6.45
CA LEU A 9 -22.62 -9.63 -6.55
C LEU A 9 -23.77 -10.47 -5.99
N LYS A 10 -24.15 -11.54 -6.68
CA LYS A 10 -25.18 -12.50 -6.24
C LYS A 10 -24.65 -13.93 -6.42
N ARG A 11 -25.19 -14.88 -5.66
CA ARG A 11 -24.94 -16.33 -5.81
C ARG A 11 -23.47 -16.74 -5.64
N PHE A 12 -22.73 -16.03 -4.80
CA PHE A 12 -21.38 -16.40 -4.37
C PHE A 12 -21.40 -17.31 -3.14
N ASN A 13 -20.28 -17.98 -2.86
CA ASN A 13 -20.10 -18.74 -1.63
C ASN A 13 -19.44 -17.88 -0.55
N VAL A 14 -19.78 -18.13 0.71
CA VAL A 14 -19.15 -17.50 1.88
C VAL A 14 -18.45 -18.58 2.69
N VAL A 15 -17.18 -18.38 3.00
CA VAL A 15 -16.37 -19.29 3.81
C VAL A 15 -15.71 -18.54 4.97
N ASN A 16 -15.24 -19.27 5.98
CA ASN A 16 -14.41 -18.66 7.01
C ASN A 16 -13.08 -18.18 6.41
N ALA A 17 -12.70 -16.94 6.72
CA ALA A 17 -11.40 -16.42 6.34
C ALA A 17 -10.29 -17.24 7.03
N PRO A 18 -9.25 -17.68 6.31
CA PRO A 18 -8.16 -18.45 6.91
C PRO A 18 -7.51 -17.65 8.04
N GLU A 19 -7.26 -18.30 9.17
CA GLU A 19 -6.53 -17.69 10.30
C GLU A 19 -5.04 -17.47 10.00
N SER A 20 -4.51 -18.19 8.99
CA SER A 20 -3.08 -18.28 8.69
C SER A 20 -2.57 -17.27 7.65
N VAL A 21 -3.43 -16.43 7.09
CA VAL A 21 -3.07 -15.40 6.12
C VAL A 21 -3.50 -14.06 6.71
N GLY A 22 -2.59 -13.09 6.79
CA GLY A 22 -2.90 -11.76 7.34
C GLY A 22 -4.20 -11.25 6.74
N ARG A 23 -5.24 -11.13 7.58
CA ARG A 23 -6.59 -10.78 7.12
C ARG A 23 -6.54 -9.38 6.51
N PHE A 24 -7.02 -9.26 5.27
CA PHE A 24 -6.99 -8.02 4.50
C PHE A 24 -8.18 -7.10 4.79
N ALA A 25 -9.24 -7.66 5.34
CA ALA A 25 -10.40 -6.94 5.85
C ALA A 25 -10.73 -7.47 7.25
N ASP A 26 -11.26 -6.61 8.11
CA ASP A 26 -11.77 -6.99 9.45
C ASP A 26 -13.12 -7.73 9.34
N ASN A 27 -13.20 -8.69 8.42
CA ASN A 27 -14.32 -9.58 8.23
C ASN A 27 -13.86 -11.02 8.49
N PRO A 28 -14.52 -11.77 9.39
CA PRO A 28 -14.17 -13.17 9.64
C PRO A 28 -14.52 -14.11 8.47
N PHE A 29 -15.12 -13.60 7.40
CA PHE A 29 -15.52 -14.37 6.23
C PHE A 29 -14.87 -13.88 4.94
N GLU A 30 -14.64 -14.81 4.01
CA GLU A 30 -14.24 -14.55 2.63
C GLU A 30 -15.34 -14.94 1.65
N LEU A 31 -15.41 -14.19 0.54
CA LEU A 31 -16.34 -14.42 -0.55
C LEU A 31 -15.62 -15.14 -1.69
N ILE A 32 -16.14 -16.31 -2.09
CA ILE A 32 -15.61 -17.09 -3.23
C ILE A 32 -16.53 -16.91 -4.43
N ILE A 33 -15.96 -16.34 -5.50
CA ILE A 33 -16.61 -16.22 -6.81
C ILE A 33 -16.52 -17.57 -7.52
N ASN A 34 -17.65 -18.02 -8.05
CA ASN A 34 -17.79 -19.30 -8.75
C ASN A 34 -18.57 -19.12 -10.07
N GLU A 35 -18.75 -20.22 -10.80
CA GLU A 35 -19.47 -20.25 -12.08
C GLU A 35 -20.95 -19.84 -12.01
N HIS A 36 -21.55 -19.83 -10.82
CA HIS A 36 -22.92 -19.37 -10.61
C HIS A 36 -23.01 -17.92 -10.11
N THR A 37 -21.87 -17.29 -9.84
CA THR A 37 -21.83 -15.93 -9.33
C THR A 37 -22.23 -14.95 -10.42
N GLU A 38 -23.25 -14.15 -10.14
CA GLU A 38 -23.74 -13.09 -11.02
C GLU A 38 -23.14 -11.75 -10.58
N SER A 39 -22.79 -10.90 -11.54
CA SER A 39 -22.26 -9.56 -11.30
C SER A 39 -22.99 -8.54 -12.14
N ASP A 40 -23.81 -7.71 -11.50
CA ASP A 40 -24.52 -6.62 -12.13
C ASP A 40 -23.81 -5.29 -11.90
N THR A 41 -23.85 -4.39 -12.88
CA THR A 41 -23.38 -3.02 -12.70
C THR A 41 -24.33 -2.25 -11.80
N ALA A 42 -23.78 -1.49 -10.86
CA ALA A 42 -24.55 -0.63 -9.97
C ALA A 42 -23.99 0.79 -9.99
N GLN A 43 -24.76 1.71 -9.43
CA GLN A 43 -24.28 2.99 -8.95
C GLN A 43 -24.43 2.99 -7.43
N GLY A 44 -23.36 3.28 -6.72
CA GLY A 44 -23.39 3.50 -5.28
C GLY A 44 -23.08 4.97 -4.98
N PRO A 45 -23.31 5.42 -3.72
CA PRO A 45 -22.83 6.73 -3.30
C PRO A 45 -21.33 6.84 -3.56
N ASP A 46 -20.82 8.05 -3.79
CA ASP A 46 -19.39 8.29 -3.65
C ASP A 46 -19.05 7.96 -2.19
N LEU A 47 -18.49 6.78 -1.96
CA LEU A 47 -18.08 6.42 -0.61
C LEU A 47 -16.98 7.41 -0.22
N PRO A 48 -17.02 7.99 0.99
CA PRO A 48 -15.83 8.60 1.54
C PRO A 48 -14.73 7.55 1.45
N HIS A 49 -13.62 7.95 0.83
CA HIS A 49 -12.52 7.04 0.56
C HIS A 49 -12.10 6.36 1.87
N TYR A 50 -11.96 5.04 1.83
CA TYR A 50 -11.64 4.21 3.00
C TYR A 50 -10.23 4.47 3.57
N MET A 51 -9.49 5.43 2.99
CA MET A 51 -8.11 5.69 3.33
C MET A 51 -8.01 6.48 4.63
N VAL A 52 -7.22 5.96 5.57
CA VAL A 52 -6.89 6.62 6.83
C VAL A 52 -5.41 6.97 6.83
N PHE A 53 -5.10 8.18 6.37
CA PHE A 53 -3.73 8.61 6.17
C PHE A 53 -2.94 8.72 7.48
N LYS A 54 -1.77 8.07 7.52
CA LYS A 54 -0.87 8.08 8.67
C LYS A 54 0.08 9.29 8.64
N ASP A 55 0.35 9.83 9.82
CA ASP A 55 1.31 10.92 10.01
C ASP A 55 2.76 10.43 9.85
N PHE A 56 3.56 11.20 9.12
CA PHE A 56 4.92 10.78 8.76
C PHE A 56 5.87 10.80 9.96
N LYS A 57 5.68 11.72 10.92
CA LYS A 57 6.49 11.78 12.14
C LYS A 57 6.20 10.59 13.04
N GLN A 58 4.94 10.22 13.18
CA GLN A 58 4.54 9.02 13.93
C GLN A 58 5.14 7.75 13.31
N VAL A 59 5.07 7.59 11.99
CA VAL A 59 5.66 6.44 11.32
C VAL A 59 7.17 6.42 11.46
N LYS A 60 7.87 7.55 11.33
CA LYS A 60 9.32 7.62 11.59
C LYS A 60 9.70 7.32 13.03
N ALA A 61 8.91 7.79 14.00
CA ALA A 61 9.12 7.47 15.40
C ALA A 61 8.95 5.97 15.63
N GLY A 62 7.89 5.37 15.08
CA GLY A 62 7.67 3.92 15.07
C GLY A 62 8.84 3.15 14.45
N GLN A 63 9.31 3.56 13.25
CA GLN A 63 10.47 2.95 12.57
C GLN A 63 11.73 2.92 13.44
N ARG A 64 11.97 3.95 14.25
CA ARG A 64 13.12 4.04 15.16
C ARG A 64 12.96 3.17 16.40
N LEU A 65 11.73 2.95 16.85
CA LEU A 65 11.42 2.24 18.09
C LEU A 65 11.14 0.76 17.88
N THR A 66 10.89 0.30 16.65
CA THR A 66 10.71 -1.12 16.35
C THR A 66 12.03 -1.88 16.61
N PRO A 67 12.06 -2.85 17.57
CA PRO A 67 13.22 -3.69 17.81
C PRO A 67 13.64 -4.47 16.56
N SER A 68 14.90 -4.89 16.49
CA SER A 68 15.34 -5.87 15.50
C SER A 68 14.49 -7.15 15.60
N PRO A 69 14.21 -7.90 14.52
CA PRO A 69 13.39 -9.13 14.57
C PRO A 69 13.95 -10.27 15.43
N LEU A 70 15.06 -10.04 16.14
CA LEU A 70 15.67 -10.97 17.08
C LEU A 70 15.14 -10.82 18.52
N ASP A 71 14.36 -9.78 18.82
CA ASP A 71 13.74 -9.63 20.14
C ASP A 71 12.32 -10.20 20.13
N ASN A 72 12.12 -11.19 20.99
CA ASN A 72 10.97 -12.08 21.06
C ASN A 72 9.61 -11.35 21.01
N PHE A 73 8.73 -11.93 20.20
CA PHE A 73 7.28 -11.86 20.25
C PHE A 73 6.79 -11.73 21.70
N GLU A 74 6.20 -10.59 22.08
CA GLU A 74 5.03 -10.46 22.99
C GLU A 74 4.87 -9.08 23.66
N THR A 75 5.80 -8.12 23.51
CA THR A 75 5.59 -6.78 24.10
C THR A 75 6.08 -5.65 23.18
N SER A 76 5.23 -5.23 22.24
CA SER A 76 5.44 -3.98 21.52
C SER A 76 4.16 -3.13 21.52
N THR A 77 3.92 -2.48 22.65
CA THR A 77 2.93 -1.41 22.81
C THR A 77 3.32 -0.13 22.03
N TYR A 78 4.38 -0.17 21.22
CA TYR A 78 4.91 0.92 20.39
C TYR A 78 4.91 0.59 18.88
N MET A 79 4.14 -0.41 18.43
CA MET A 79 3.86 -0.54 17.00
C MET A 79 2.85 0.54 16.60
N CYS A 80 3.32 1.70 16.15
CA CYS A 80 2.46 2.75 15.56
C CYS A 80 1.71 2.30 14.29
N CYS A 81 1.92 1.04 13.86
CA CYS A 81 1.26 0.36 12.77
C CYS A 81 0.99 -1.08 13.28
N ASP A 82 -0.17 -1.34 13.89
CA ASP A 82 -0.60 -2.69 14.25
C ASP A 82 -0.59 -3.57 13.00
N ALA A 83 0.47 -4.37 12.78
CA ALA A 83 0.65 -5.49 11.82
C ALA A 83 0.07 -5.41 10.39
N GLY A 84 -0.55 -4.30 10.02
CA GLY A 84 -1.58 -4.17 9.01
C GLY A 84 -1.23 -3.08 8.01
N ASN A 85 -2.09 -2.97 7.02
CA ASN A 85 -1.85 -2.08 5.91
C ASN A 85 -2.13 -0.62 6.33
N VAL A 86 -1.39 0.32 5.76
CA VAL A 86 -1.39 1.74 6.10
C VAL A 86 -1.49 2.60 4.85
N ASP A 87 -2.21 3.72 4.97
CA ASP A 87 -2.41 4.67 3.88
C ASP A 87 -1.56 5.93 4.09
N PHE A 88 -1.10 6.53 3.00
CA PHE A 88 -0.28 7.74 3.03
C PHE A 88 -0.75 8.77 2.01
N ILE A 89 -0.52 10.03 2.34
CA ILE A 89 -0.60 11.16 1.43
C ILE A 89 0.66 12.00 1.58
N GLY A 90 1.26 12.41 0.46
CA GLY A 90 2.46 13.24 0.48
C GLY A 90 2.85 13.76 -0.90
N TYR A 91 3.72 14.75 -0.91
CA TYR A 91 4.38 15.23 -2.13
C TYR A 91 5.41 14.20 -2.59
N LEU A 92 5.40 13.84 -3.87
CA LEU A 92 6.40 12.98 -4.48
C LEU A 92 7.71 13.76 -4.60
N ASP A 93 8.67 13.43 -3.74
CA ASP A 93 9.93 14.17 -3.58
C ASP A 93 11.04 13.60 -4.48
N SER A 94 11.09 12.28 -4.64
CA SER A 94 12.00 11.65 -5.58
C SER A 94 11.52 10.28 -6.05
N VAL A 95 11.88 9.92 -7.28
CA VAL A 95 11.69 8.58 -7.86
C VAL A 95 13.02 8.12 -8.45
N LYS A 96 13.46 6.92 -8.06
CA LYS A 96 14.62 6.26 -8.68
C LYS A 96 14.15 5.42 -9.85
N LYS A 97 15.01 5.22 -10.85
CA LYS A 97 14.72 4.30 -11.96
C LYS A 97 14.48 2.87 -11.41
N PRO A 98 13.56 2.10 -12.01
CA PRO A 98 13.34 0.71 -11.65
C PRO A 98 14.60 -0.12 -11.78
N THR A 99 14.76 -1.07 -10.86
CA THR A 99 15.76 -2.14 -10.91
C THR A 99 15.06 -3.49 -10.95
N TRP A 100 15.75 -4.51 -11.45
CA TRP A 100 15.23 -5.87 -11.50
C TRP A 100 15.83 -6.68 -10.35
N VAL A 101 14.98 -7.34 -9.55
CA VAL A 101 15.37 -8.07 -8.35
C VAL A 101 14.68 -9.42 -8.27
N HIS A 102 15.29 -10.39 -7.59
CA HIS A 102 14.63 -11.66 -7.29
C HIS A 102 13.47 -11.47 -6.31
N ASP A 103 12.30 -11.97 -6.68
CA ASP A 103 11.09 -11.98 -5.88
C ASP A 103 11.12 -13.17 -4.91
N ARG A 104 11.73 -12.95 -3.74
CA ARG A 104 11.82 -13.95 -2.66
C ARG A 104 10.49 -14.28 -2.00
N THR A 105 9.41 -13.57 -2.36
CA THR A 105 8.06 -13.85 -1.84
C THR A 105 7.28 -14.79 -2.75
N PHE A 106 7.81 -15.09 -3.94
CA PHE A 106 7.19 -16.02 -4.86
C PHE A 106 7.57 -17.46 -4.52
N THR A 107 6.56 -18.29 -4.28
CA THR A 107 6.75 -19.63 -3.70
C THR A 107 6.87 -20.75 -4.74
N LEU A 108 6.59 -20.48 -6.02
CA LEU A 108 6.67 -21.49 -7.09
C LEU A 108 8.09 -21.64 -7.66
N THR A 109 8.92 -20.59 -7.59
CA THR A 109 10.34 -20.64 -7.98
C THR A 109 11.11 -19.46 -7.39
N ASP A 110 12.36 -19.72 -7.00
CA ASP A 110 13.28 -18.70 -6.48
C ASP A 110 13.90 -17.83 -7.59
N GLU A 111 13.70 -18.21 -8.85
CA GLU A 111 14.27 -17.54 -10.02
C GLU A 111 13.41 -16.37 -10.52
N LYS A 112 12.21 -16.18 -9.97
CA LYS A 112 11.33 -15.12 -10.44
C LYS A 112 12.00 -13.76 -10.24
N ILE A 113 12.18 -13.04 -11.34
CA ILE A 113 12.67 -11.66 -11.35
C ILE A 113 11.47 -10.72 -11.47
N THR A 114 11.48 -9.64 -10.69
CA THR A 114 10.44 -8.62 -10.69
C THR A 114 11.06 -7.22 -10.69
N ALA A 115 10.31 -6.24 -11.19
CA ALA A 115 10.69 -4.84 -11.10
C ALA A 115 10.60 -4.37 -9.64
N GLN A 116 11.48 -3.46 -9.25
CA GLN A 116 11.49 -2.76 -7.97
C GLN A 116 11.74 -1.29 -8.22
N ILE A 117 11.00 -0.40 -7.55
CA ILE A 117 11.24 1.04 -7.61
C ILE A 117 11.29 1.62 -6.20
N LYS A 118 12.24 2.53 -5.98
CA LYS A 118 12.37 3.32 -4.76
C LYS A 118 11.89 4.73 -5.02
N PHE A 119 11.05 5.24 -4.14
CA PHE A 119 10.59 6.61 -4.20
C PHE A 119 10.43 7.18 -2.78
N THR A 120 10.34 8.50 -2.69
CA THR A 120 10.23 9.22 -1.43
C THR A 120 9.01 10.11 -1.48
N LEU A 121 8.18 10.06 -0.44
CA LEU A 121 7.15 11.07 -0.20
C LEU A 121 7.60 12.01 0.90
N LYS A 122 7.16 13.26 0.83
CA LYS A 122 7.39 14.31 1.81
C LYS A 122 6.05 14.89 2.30
N ASP A 123 5.89 15.03 3.61
CA ASP A 123 4.72 15.70 4.20
C ASP A 123 4.85 17.23 4.08
N THR A 124 3.78 17.97 4.43
CA THR A 124 3.79 19.45 4.43
C THR A 124 4.76 20.05 5.47
N CYS A 125 5.17 19.26 6.47
CA CYS A 125 6.15 19.63 7.48
C CYS A 125 7.61 19.37 7.06
N GLY A 126 7.84 18.82 5.87
CA GLY A 126 9.15 18.45 5.33
C GLY A 126 9.72 17.12 5.82
N THR A 127 8.93 16.30 6.51
CA THR A 127 9.29 14.93 6.89
C THR A 127 9.18 14.03 5.67
N SER A 128 10.28 13.37 5.28
CA SER A 128 10.28 12.44 4.14
C SER A 128 10.33 10.97 4.56
N ILE A 129 9.54 10.10 3.92
CA ILE A 129 9.56 8.63 4.11
C ILE A 129 9.94 7.95 2.80
N ASN A 130 10.74 6.88 2.89
CA ASN A 130 11.13 6.06 1.75
C ASN A 130 10.17 4.88 1.56
N PHE A 131 9.77 4.68 0.30
CA PHE A 131 8.84 3.66 -0.13
C PHE A 131 9.49 2.74 -1.17
N LEU A 132 8.98 1.52 -1.25
CA LEU A 132 9.44 0.48 -2.15
C LEU A 132 8.25 -0.22 -2.80
N ALA A 133 8.11 -0.07 -4.12
CA ALA A 133 7.12 -0.80 -4.90
C ALA A 133 7.78 -1.94 -5.68
N TYR A 134 6.98 -2.98 -5.96
CA TYR A 134 7.41 -4.16 -6.71
C TYR A 134 6.45 -4.48 -7.86
N GLY A 135 6.93 -5.23 -8.85
CA GLY A 135 6.13 -5.74 -9.97
C GLY A 135 5.54 -4.64 -10.82
N GLU A 136 4.30 -4.84 -11.25
CA GLU A 136 3.57 -3.89 -12.10
C GLU A 136 3.43 -2.51 -11.46
N LEU A 137 3.23 -2.45 -10.13
CA LEU A 137 3.12 -1.18 -9.41
C LEU A 137 4.40 -0.34 -9.56
N ALA A 138 5.57 -0.99 -9.58
CA ALA A 138 6.84 -0.31 -9.76
C ALA A 138 6.96 0.33 -11.15
N LEU A 139 6.53 -0.40 -12.20
CA LEU A 139 6.54 0.08 -13.58
C LEU A 139 5.53 1.22 -13.79
N LEU A 140 4.34 1.12 -13.19
CA LEU A 140 3.32 2.17 -13.27
C LEU A 140 3.77 3.47 -12.59
N ILE A 141 4.51 3.39 -11.48
CA ILE A 141 5.06 4.57 -10.81
C ILE A 141 6.14 5.22 -11.68
N ASP A 142 7.02 4.43 -12.31
CA ASP A 142 8.03 4.93 -13.24
C ASP A 142 7.36 5.69 -14.40
N ASP A 143 6.47 5.02 -15.11
CA ASP A 143 5.78 5.57 -16.29
C ASP A 143 5.02 6.86 -16.00
N ARG A 144 4.34 6.92 -14.85
CA ARG A 144 3.50 8.08 -14.49
C ARG A 144 4.30 9.18 -13.78
N GLY A 145 5.34 8.82 -13.01
CA GLY A 145 6.19 9.78 -12.30
C GLY A 145 6.97 10.65 -13.27
N PHE A 146 7.54 10.05 -14.34
CA PHE A 146 8.27 10.78 -15.36
C PHE A 146 7.39 11.64 -16.29
N LYS A 147 6.09 11.33 -16.41
CA LYS A 147 5.16 12.08 -17.26
C LYS A 147 4.65 13.39 -16.63
N ASN A 148 4.84 13.60 -15.32
CA ASN A 148 4.29 14.75 -14.61
C ASN A 148 5.17 16.02 -14.62
N GLY A 149 6.40 15.96 -15.15
CA GLY A 149 7.28 17.14 -15.30
C GLY A 149 7.72 17.78 -13.97
N ASP A 150 8.01 19.09 -13.99
CA ASP A 150 8.48 19.89 -12.84
C ASP A 150 7.36 20.34 -11.87
N ASN A 151 6.13 19.82 -12.03
CA ASN A 151 5.01 20.20 -11.17
C ASN A 151 5.04 19.42 -9.85
N GLU A 152 4.63 20.06 -8.76
CA GLU A 152 4.43 19.36 -7.48
C GLU A 152 3.35 18.28 -7.65
N VAL A 153 3.74 17.03 -7.44
CA VAL A 153 2.84 15.87 -7.53
C VAL A 153 2.48 15.42 -6.13
N ILE A 154 1.19 15.40 -5.79
CA ILE A 154 0.71 14.71 -4.60
C ILE A 154 0.41 13.26 -4.96
N MET A 155 0.89 12.34 -4.14
CA MET A 155 0.63 10.92 -4.27
C MET A 155 -0.16 10.45 -3.06
N THR A 156 -1.28 9.77 -3.30
CA THR A 156 -1.98 8.99 -2.28
C THR A 156 -1.62 7.53 -2.46
N LEU A 157 -1.34 6.85 -1.35
CA LEU A 157 -0.98 5.45 -1.26
C LEU A 157 -2.00 4.74 -0.38
N SER A 158 -2.59 3.65 -0.87
CA SER A 158 -3.46 2.82 -0.04
C SER A 158 -2.89 1.43 0.17
N ASP A 159 -3.11 0.90 1.35
CA ASP A 159 -2.82 -0.47 1.71
C ASP A 159 -1.34 -0.88 1.64
N TRP A 160 -0.43 -0.04 2.16
CA TRP A 160 1.01 -0.30 2.18
C TRP A 160 1.46 -0.90 3.51
N LYS A 161 2.65 -1.50 3.58
CA LYS A 161 3.10 -2.18 4.80
C LYS A 161 4.47 -1.71 5.27
N LEU A 162 4.60 -1.49 6.57
CA LEU A 162 5.91 -1.33 7.20
C LEU A 162 6.67 -2.66 7.17
N ALA A 163 7.88 -2.66 6.62
CA ALA A 163 8.70 -3.86 6.51
C ALA A 163 10.15 -3.57 6.88
N TYR A 164 10.72 -4.47 7.67
CA TYR A 164 12.16 -4.51 7.94
C TYR A 164 12.91 -5.04 6.72
N ILE A 165 14.06 -4.45 6.40
CA ILE A 165 14.99 -4.94 5.39
C ILE A 165 16.24 -5.48 6.10
N PRO A 166 16.36 -6.81 6.31
CA PRO A 166 17.44 -7.39 7.09
C PRO A 166 18.85 -7.04 6.59
N ARG A 167 19.00 -6.86 5.27
CA ARG A 167 20.31 -6.56 4.67
C ARG A 167 20.81 -5.15 4.98
N THR A 168 19.90 -4.19 5.16
CA THR A 168 20.27 -2.78 5.44
C THR A 168 20.02 -2.39 6.89
N GLY A 169 19.27 -3.21 7.64
CA GLY A 169 18.84 -2.89 9.00
C GLY A 169 17.77 -1.79 9.06
N GLU A 170 17.20 -1.41 7.91
CA GLU A 170 16.27 -0.29 7.81
C GLU A 170 14.82 -0.77 7.75
N TYR A 171 13.94 0.01 8.39
CA TYR A 171 12.51 -0.09 8.17
C TYR A 171 12.09 0.77 6.98
N MET A 172 11.36 0.19 6.03
CA MET A 172 10.82 0.87 4.86
C MET A 172 9.33 0.58 4.74
N ILE A 173 8.60 1.44 4.02
CA ILE A 173 7.23 1.14 3.61
C ILE A 173 7.27 0.42 2.26
N LYS A 174 6.63 -0.75 2.16
CA LYS A 174 6.63 -1.60 0.97
C LYS A 174 5.22 -1.82 0.43
N SER A 175 5.12 -1.97 -0.89
CA SER A 175 3.88 -2.41 -1.54
C SER A 175 3.61 -3.87 -1.21
N VAL A 176 2.34 -4.18 -0.96
CA VAL A 176 1.79 -5.52 -0.82
C VAL A 176 1.23 -5.97 -2.18
N ALA A 177 1.72 -7.12 -2.67
CA ALA A 177 1.35 -7.62 -3.98
C ALA A 177 -0.17 -7.85 -4.10
N GLY A 178 -0.76 -7.38 -5.21
CA GLY A 178 -2.19 -7.49 -5.48
C GLY A 178 -3.08 -6.49 -4.74
N ILE A 179 -2.55 -5.76 -3.74
CA ILE A 179 -3.37 -4.98 -2.80
C ILE A 179 -3.00 -3.51 -2.79
N SER A 180 -1.72 -3.16 -2.64
CA SER A 180 -1.36 -1.74 -2.56
C SER A 180 -1.74 -0.99 -3.82
N ARG A 181 -2.22 0.24 -3.66
CA ARG A 181 -2.56 1.16 -4.74
C ARG A 181 -1.87 2.49 -4.58
N PHE A 182 -1.85 3.25 -5.68
CA PHE A 182 -1.51 4.65 -5.65
C PHE A 182 -2.34 5.45 -6.65
N LYS A 183 -2.46 6.75 -6.39
CA LYS A 183 -3.01 7.72 -7.33
C LYS A 183 -2.22 9.02 -7.23
N PHE A 184 -1.93 9.63 -8.37
CA PHE A 184 -1.36 10.98 -8.43
C PHE A 184 -2.48 12.00 -8.52
N ASN A 185 -2.35 13.09 -7.76
CA ASN A 185 -3.27 14.22 -7.73
C ASN A 185 -4.73 13.75 -7.67
N ALA A 186 -5.01 12.82 -6.76
CA ALA A 186 -6.34 12.24 -6.65
C ALA A 186 -7.35 13.35 -6.37
N GLU A 187 -8.47 13.35 -7.10
CA GLU A 187 -9.60 14.26 -6.89
C GLU A 187 -10.31 13.90 -5.58
N LEU A 188 -9.70 14.26 -4.45
CA LEU A 188 -10.11 13.91 -3.10
C LEU A 188 -10.11 15.16 -2.23
N TYR A 189 -11.12 15.29 -1.37
CA TYR A 189 -11.15 16.35 -0.37
C TYR A 189 -9.87 16.38 0.48
N ASP A 190 -9.37 15.22 0.90
CA ASP A 190 -8.13 15.14 1.68
C ASP A 190 -6.89 15.60 0.90
N VAL A 191 -6.86 15.39 -0.42
CA VAL A 191 -5.76 15.89 -1.27
C VAL A 191 -5.83 17.40 -1.40
N ASP A 192 -7.02 17.97 -1.59
CA ASP A 192 -7.18 19.42 -1.61
C ASP A 192 -6.86 20.02 -0.24
N ALA A 193 -7.35 19.43 0.86
CA ALA A 193 -7.02 19.86 2.21
C ALA A 193 -5.51 19.75 2.51
N PHE A 194 -4.81 18.75 1.96
CA PHE A 194 -3.37 18.58 2.11
C PHE A 194 -2.57 19.63 1.33
N ARG A 195 -3.05 20.06 0.15
CA ARG A 195 -2.43 21.15 -0.64
C ARG A 195 -2.35 22.47 0.11
N TRP A 196 -3.36 22.77 0.93
CA TRP A 196 -3.52 24.06 1.60
C TRP A 196 -3.01 24.10 3.05
N LYS A 197 -2.25 23.08 3.49
CA LYS A 197 -1.61 23.02 4.81
C LYS A 197 -0.14 23.42 4.76
#